data_AF-A0A651DUV6-F1
#
_entry.id   AF-A0A651DUV6-F1
#
_cell.length_a   1.000
_cell.length_b   1.000
_cell.length_c   1.000
_cell.angle_alpha   90.00
_cell.angle_beta   90.00
_cell.angle_gamma   90.00
#
_symmetry.space_group_name_H-M   'P 1'
#
loop_
_entity.id
_entity.type
_entity.pdbx_description
1 polymer ?
#
loop_
_entity_poly.entity_id
_entity_poly.type
_entity_poly.pdbx_seq_one_letter_code
_entity_poly.pdbx_strand_id
1 'polypeptide(L)'
;MICIVCPVGCHLTVDDNHVVKGHRCARGEAYGIKEVTHPTRLLTTTVRTTSPRVPRLSVKTREPIPKGLLFDAMRVIGRVNIDHDVKVGDVIIKDLLDTGVDIIATKPLDLRYNKRKDVRR
;
A
#
# COMPACT_ATOMS: atom_id res chain seq x y z
N MET A 1 0.02 21.72 -6.40
CA MET A 1 0.26 20.26 -6.27
C MET A 1 -0.01 19.55 -7.59
N ILE A 2 0.45 18.31 -7.79
CA ILE A 2 0.17 17.54 -9.01
C ILE A 2 -0.93 16.52 -8.75
N CYS A 3 -1.94 16.48 -9.62
CA CYS A 3 -2.94 15.42 -9.62
C CYS A 3 -2.32 14.10 -10.08
N ILE A 4 -2.31 13.08 -9.24
CA ILE A 4 -1.72 11.76 -9.54
C ILE A 4 -2.76 10.71 -9.94
N VAL A 5 -4.03 11.09 -10.10
CA VAL A 5 -5.12 10.15 -10.37
C VAL A 5 -5.08 9.58 -11.80
N CYS A 6 -4.44 10.27 -12.74
CA CYS A 6 -4.34 9.84 -14.14
C CYS A 6 -3.03 10.33 -14.77
N PRO A 7 -2.60 9.76 -15.91
CA PRO A 7 -1.31 10.08 -16.52
C PRO A 7 -1.17 11.52 -17.03
N VAL A 8 -2.27 12.30 -17.10
CA VAL A 8 -2.22 13.72 -17.52
C VAL A 8 -1.49 14.60 -16.52
N GLY A 9 -1.51 14.27 -15.22
CA GLY A 9 -0.70 14.99 -14.23
C GLY A 9 -1.06 16.48 -14.10
N CYS A 10 -2.35 16.84 -13.97
CA CYS A 10 -2.77 18.24 -13.91
C CYS A 10 -2.09 18.99 -12.75
N HIS A 11 -1.61 20.21 -13.01
CA HIS A 11 -1.14 21.12 -11.98
C HIS A 11 -2.34 21.78 -11.28
N LEU A 12 -2.57 21.39 -10.03
CA LEU A 12 -3.69 21.88 -9.23
C LEU A 12 -3.24 22.96 -8.25
N THR A 13 -4.11 23.95 -8.08
CA THR A 13 -4.04 24.93 -6.98
C THR A 13 -5.33 24.81 -6.18
N VAL A 14 -5.22 24.73 -4.85
CA VAL A 14 -6.36 24.66 -3.93
C VAL A 14 -6.25 25.86 -2.99
N ASP A 15 -7.32 26.63 -2.85
CA ASP A 15 -7.38 27.75 -1.91
C ASP A 15 -7.98 27.35 -0.55
N ASP A 16 -8.03 28.30 0.38
CA ASP A 16 -8.53 28.10 1.75
C ASP A 16 -10.03 27.74 1.80
N ASN A 17 -10.79 28.04 0.74
CA ASN A 17 -12.19 27.67 0.61
C ASN A 17 -12.37 26.28 -0.07
N HIS A 18 -11.28 25.53 -0.23
CA HIS A 18 -11.23 24.24 -0.93
C HIS A 18 -11.65 24.30 -2.41
N VAL A 19 -11.58 25.46 -3.05
CA VAL A 19 -11.83 25.57 -4.50
C VAL A 19 -10.60 25.09 -5.26
N VAL A 20 -10.77 24.09 -6.12
CA VAL A 20 -9.67 23.51 -6.89
C VAL A 20 -9.62 24.10 -8.28
N LYS A 21 -8.48 24.67 -8.67
CA LYS A 21 -8.20 25.19 -10.01
C LYS A 21 -7.15 24.35 -10.73
N GLY A 22 -7.20 24.33 -12.07
CA GLY A 22 -6.22 23.65 -12.92
C GLY A 22 -6.50 22.17 -13.19
N HIS A 23 -7.64 21.63 -12.72
CA HIS A 23 -8.09 20.28 -13.08
C HIS A 23 -8.75 20.28 -14.47
N ARG A 24 -8.55 19.19 -15.23
CA ARG A 24 -9.23 18.96 -16.52
C ARG A 24 -10.42 18.00 -16.43
N CYS A 25 -10.70 17.49 -15.23
CA CYS A 25 -11.79 16.54 -14.98
C CYS A 25 -12.22 16.59 -13.51
N ALA A 26 -13.41 16.05 -13.21
CA ALA A 26 -13.96 15.99 -11.84
C ALA A 26 -13.10 15.16 -10.88
N ARG A 27 -12.38 14.15 -11.38
CA ARG A 27 -11.46 13.34 -10.55
C ARG A 27 -10.30 14.17 -9.98
N GLY A 28 -9.83 15.17 -10.74
CA GLY A 28 -8.76 16.06 -10.30
C GLY A 28 -9.20 17.02 -9.20
N GLU A 29 -10.41 17.55 -9.32
CA GLU A 29 -11.05 18.36 -8.28
C GLU A 29 -11.22 17.56 -6.97
N ALA A 30 -11.85 16.40 -7.05
CA ALA A 30 -12.04 15.52 -5.89
C ALA A 30 -10.70 15.13 -5.24
N TYR A 31 -9.66 14.88 -6.03
CA TYR A 31 -8.31 14.61 -5.52
C TYR A 31 -7.71 15.82 -4.80
N GLY A 32 -7.82 17.02 -5.37
CA GLY A 32 -7.29 18.25 -4.76
C GLY A 32 -7.89 18.50 -3.38
N ILE A 33 -9.22 18.41 -3.27
CA ILE A 33 -9.94 18.56 -2.00
C ILE A 33 -9.48 17.48 -1.00
N LYS A 34 -9.46 16.21 -1.42
CA LYS A 34 -9.06 15.10 -0.54
C LYS A 34 -7.63 15.22 -0.06
N GLU A 35 -6.70 15.67 -0.92
CA GLU A 35 -5.29 15.77 -0.57
C GLU A 35 -5.02 16.84 0.48
N VAL A 36 -5.80 17.93 0.53
CA VAL A 36 -5.65 18.99 1.54
C VAL A 36 -6.44 18.71 2.82
N THR A 37 -7.55 17.96 2.75
CA THR A 37 -8.41 17.65 3.91
C THR A 37 -8.05 16.33 4.61
N HIS A 38 -7.82 15.27 3.84
CA HIS A 38 -7.59 13.93 4.35
C HIS A 38 -6.70 13.11 3.40
N PRO A 39 -5.39 13.42 3.32
CA PRO A 39 -4.49 12.74 2.41
C PRO A 39 -4.32 11.28 2.82
N THR A 40 -4.66 10.36 1.92
CA THR A 40 -4.51 8.91 2.10
C THR A 40 -3.52 8.33 1.11
N ARG A 41 -2.83 7.25 1.46
CA ARG A 41 -1.92 6.52 0.57
C ARG A 41 -2.08 5.02 0.74
N LEU A 42 -1.99 4.28 -0.37
CA LEU A 42 -1.86 2.84 -0.35
C LEU A 42 -0.44 2.51 0.11
N LEU A 43 -0.29 1.90 1.29
CA LEU A 43 1.02 1.57 1.81
C LEU A 43 1.46 0.23 1.22
N THR A 44 2.48 0.24 0.37
CA THR A 44 3.15 -0.95 -0.14
C THR A 44 4.49 -1.11 0.55
N THR A 45 4.75 -2.29 1.12
CA THR A 45 6.00 -2.55 1.87
C THR A 45 6.32 -4.05 1.87
N THR A 46 7.19 -4.48 2.77
CA THR A 46 7.55 -5.89 2.97
C THR A 46 7.53 -6.28 4.44
N VAL A 47 7.32 -7.57 4.69
CA VAL A 47 7.48 -8.22 6.01
C VAL A 47 8.61 -9.23 5.95
N ARG A 48 9.19 -9.58 7.11
CA ARG A 48 10.21 -10.65 7.18
C ARG A 48 9.56 -12.00 6.98
N THR A 49 10.33 -12.95 6.46
CA THR A 49 9.94 -14.35 6.48
C THR A 49 11.09 -15.20 7.00
N THR A 50 10.77 -16.43 7.43
CA THR A 50 11.76 -17.46 7.79
C THR A 50 12.35 -18.18 6.57
N SER A 51 11.84 -17.91 5.36
CA SER A 51 12.36 -18.52 4.13
C SER A 51 13.74 -17.96 3.79
N PRO A 52 14.78 -18.81 3.67
CA PRO A 52 16.10 -18.34 3.22
C PRO A 52 16.10 -17.84 1.77
N ARG A 53 15.10 -18.23 0.97
CA ARG A 53 14.98 -17.84 -0.44
C ARG A 53 14.16 -16.57 -0.64
N VAL A 54 13.18 -16.34 0.21
CA VAL A 54 12.29 -15.18 0.16
C VAL A 54 12.35 -14.47 1.52
N PRO A 55 13.49 -13.90 1.92
CA PRO A 55 13.67 -13.31 3.25
C PRO A 55 12.72 -12.13 3.53
N ARG A 56 12.12 -11.56 2.48
CA ARG A 56 11.11 -10.51 2.54
C ARG A 56 9.94 -10.85 1.63
N LEU A 57 8.72 -10.82 2.17
CA LEU A 57 7.48 -10.97 1.39
C LEU A 57 6.86 -9.59 1.13
N SER A 58 6.39 -9.35 -0.09
CA SER A 58 5.70 -8.10 -0.43
C SER A 58 4.27 -8.10 0.10
N VAL A 59 3.90 -7.01 0.75
CA VAL A 59 2.59 -6.77 1.32
C VAL A 59 2.11 -5.37 0.99
N LYS A 60 0.81 -5.14 1.08
CA LYS A 60 0.22 -3.81 0.98
C LYS A 60 -0.96 -3.65 1.94
N THR A 61 -1.31 -2.42 2.28
CA THR A 61 -2.65 -2.16 2.83
C THR A 61 -3.71 -2.53 1.78
N ARG A 62 -4.81 -3.12 2.23
CA ARG A 62 -5.92 -3.51 1.36
C ARG A 62 -6.57 -2.28 0.73
N GLU A 63 -6.76 -1.22 1.51
CA GLU A 63 -7.22 0.10 1.10
C GLU A 63 -6.19 1.21 1.47
N PRO A 64 -6.32 2.44 0.94
CA PRO A 64 -5.48 3.56 1.36
C PRO A 64 -5.70 3.94 2.83
N ILE A 65 -4.61 4.18 3.57
CA ILE A 65 -4.64 4.66 4.96
C ILE A 65 -4.21 6.14 5.05
N PRO A 66 -4.54 6.86 6.13
CA PRO A 66 -4.09 8.23 6.34
C PRO A 66 -2.57 8.39 6.23
N LYS A 67 -2.10 9.42 5.53
CA LYS A 67 -0.67 9.69 5.29
C LYS A 67 0.12 9.84 6.61
N GLY A 68 -0.51 10.41 7.64
CA GLY A 68 0.11 10.58 8.95
C GLY A 68 0.49 9.26 9.62
N LEU A 69 -0.22 8.16 9.32
CA LEU A 69 -0.01 6.85 9.94
C LEU A 69 1.06 6.00 9.25
N LEU A 70 1.63 6.46 8.13
CA LEU A 70 2.53 5.62 7.32
C LEU A 70 3.78 5.17 8.09
N PHE A 71 4.38 6.05 8.88
CA PHE A 71 5.56 5.69 9.68
C PHE A 71 5.24 4.71 10.81
N ASP A 72 4.09 4.89 11.46
CA ASP A 72 3.63 4.03 12.54
C ASP A 72 3.27 2.64 12.02
N ALA A 73 2.58 2.61 10.88
CA ALA A 73 2.28 1.39 10.15
C ALA A 73 3.56 0.63 9.80
N MET A 74 4.59 1.30 9.28
CA MET A 74 5.88 0.67 8.98
C MET A 74 6.56 0.08 10.24
N ARG A 75 6.45 0.75 11.40
CA ARG A 75 7.00 0.24 12.67
C ARG A 75 6.29 -1.05 13.11
N VAL A 76 4.96 -1.10 13.00
CA VAL A 76 4.17 -2.30 13.34
C VAL A 76 4.50 -3.45 12.37
N ILE A 77 4.43 -3.18 11.07
CA ILE A 77 4.69 -4.18 10.01
C ILE A 77 6.12 -4.73 10.12
N GLY A 78 7.10 -3.89 10.46
CA GLY A 78 8.50 -4.29 10.60
C GLY A 78 8.77 -5.33 11.68
N ARG A 79 7.84 -5.53 12.63
CA ARG A 79 7.92 -6.55 13.68
C ARG A 79 7.38 -7.91 13.26
N VAL A 80 6.66 -7.98 12.14
CA VAL A 80 6.06 -9.23 11.65
C VAL A 80 7.12 -10.11 10.97
N ASN A 81 7.09 -11.39 11.32
CA ASN A 81 7.86 -12.44 10.69
C ASN A 81 6.94 -13.60 10.30
N ILE A 82 6.90 -13.94 9.00
CA ILE A 82 6.06 -15.00 8.46
C ILE A 82 6.83 -16.33 8.45
N ASP A 83 6.23 -17.35 9.04
CA ASP A 83 6.78 -18.69 9.23
C ASP A 83 5.88 -19.82 8.69
N HIS A 84 4.88 -19.47 7.87
CA HIS A 84 3.99 -20.39 7.19
C HIS A 84 3.80 -20.01 5.71
N ASP A 85 3.14 -20.89 4.95
CA ASP A 85 2.79 -20.65 3.55
C ASP A 85 1.70 -19.59 3.44
N VAL A 86 1.85 -18.70 2.45
CA VAL A 86 0.95 -17.56 2.24
C VAL A 86 0.53 -17.50 0.77
N LYS A 87 -0.73 -17.18 0.53
CA LYS A 87 -1.30 -16.92 -0.80
C LYS A 87 -1.48 -15.43 -1.02
N VAL A 88 -1.64 -15.05 -2.28
CA VAL A 88 -1.97 -13.66 -2.64
C VAL A 88 -3.34 -13.32 -2.06
N GLY A 89 -3.42 -12.18 -1.37
CA GLY A 89 -4.63 -11.69 -0.72
C GLY A 89 -4.81 -12.12 0.73
N ASP A 90 -3.98 -13.02 1.25
CA ASP A 90 -4.03 -13.42 2.66
C ASP A 90 -3.73 -12.24 3.57
N VAL A 91 -4.47 -12.15 4.67
CA VAL A 91 -4.33 -11.11 5.69
C VAL A 91 -3.14 -11.46 6.59
N ILE A 92 -2.14 -10.57 6.60
CA ILE A 92 -0.94 -10.68 7.45
C ILE A 92 -1.14 -9.94 8.77
N ILE A 93 -1.80 -8.78 8.73
CA ILE A 93 -2.18 -8.02 9.92
C ILE A 93 -3.62 -7.57 9.69
N LYS A 94 -4.51 -7.94 10.61
CA LYS A 94 -5.89 -7.48 10.59
C LYS A 94 -5.99 -6.12 11.29
N ASP A 95 -6.79 -5.22 10.74
CA ASP A 95 -7.10 -3.90 11.32
C ASP A 95 -5.85 -3.12 11.79
N LEU A 96 -5.06 -2.68 10.83
CA LEU A 96 -3.80 -1.99 11.11
C LEU A 96 -4.05 -0.64 11.79
N LEU A 97 -3.59 -0.48 13.03
CA LEU A 97 -3.70 0.76 13.81
C LEU A 97 -5.16 1.24 13.97
N ASP A 98 -6.10 0.32 14.14
CA ASP A 98 -7.53 0.60 14.32
C ASP A 98 -8.13 1.43 13.18
N THR A 99 -7.57 1.28 11.97
CA THR A 99 -8.03 2.01 10.76
C THR A 99 -9.18 1.30 10.04
N GLY A 100 -9.49 0.06 10.43
CA GLY A 100 -10.36 -0.85 9.69
C GLY A 100 -9.72 -1.43 8.43
N VAL A 101 -8.41 -1.22 8.20
CA VAL A 101 -7.71 -1.63 6.98
C VAL A 101 -6.67 -2.71 7.27
N ASP A 102 -6.76 -3.82 6.53
CA ASP A 102 -5.84 -4.95 6.66
C ASP A 102 -4.53 -4.76 5.88
N ILE A 103 -3.46 -5.41 6.33
CA ILE A 103 -2.28 -5.70 5.51
C ILE A 103 -2.45 -7.06 4.84
N ILE A 104 -2.32 -7.08 3.51
CA ILE A 104 -2.46 -8.29 2.70
C ILE A 104 -1.18 -8.62 1.92
N ALA A 105 -0.95 -9.90 1.68
CA ALA A 105 0.15 -10.37 0.84
C ALA A 105 -0.12 -10.13 -0.66
N THR A 106 0.91 -9.71 -1.39
CA THR A 106 0.83 -9.47 -2.85
C THR A 106 1.54 -10.55 -3.67
N LYS A 107 2.27 -11.44 -3.01
CA LYS A 107 2.96 -12.58 -3.61
C LYS A 107 2.70 -13.83 -2.77
N PRO A 108 2.70 -15.02 -3.38
CA PRO A 108 2.69 -16.25 -2.61
C PRO A 108 4.05 -16.47 -1.95
N LEU A 109 4.03 -17.13 -0.81
CA LEU A 109 5.19 -17.69 -0.13
C LEU A 109 4.93 -19.17 0.09
N ASP A 110 5.78 -20.01 -0.47
CA ASP A 110 5.82 -21.43 -0.12
C ASP A 110 7.18 -21.68 0.54
N LEU A 111 7.15 -22.02 1.81
CA LEU A 111 8.34 -22.26 2.63
C LEU A 111 9.06 -23.55 2.24
N ARG A 112 8.35 -24.49 1.60
CA ARG A 112 8.87 -25.78 1.15
C ARG A 112 9.31 -25.75 -0.32
N TYR A 113 9.05 -24.66 -1.04
CA TYR A 113 9.30 -24.58 -2.48
C TYR A 113 10.79 -24.70 -2.85
N ASN A 114 11.11 -25.78 -3.58
CA ASN A 114 12.45 -26.03 -4.11
C ASN A 114 12.54 -25.76 -5.63
N LYS A 115 12.82 -24.50 -6.00
CA LYS A 115 13.13 -23.99 -7.35
C LYS A 115 14.07 -24.84 -8.22
N ARG A 116 14.89 -25.77 -7.66
CA ARG A 116 15.68 -26.71 -8.48
C ARG A 116 14.81 -27.57 -9.42
N LYS A 117 13.51 -27.71 -9.15
CA LYS A 117 12.57 -28.50 -9.97
C LYS A 117 11.90 -27.74 -11.12
N ASP A 118 12.02 -26.41 -11.20
CA ASP A 118 11.17 -25.57 -12.05
C ASP A 118 11.95 -24.73 -13.10
N VAL A 119 13.20 -25.11 -13.37
CA VAL A 119 13.99 -24.58 -14.49
C VAL A 119 13.74 -25.48 -15.71
N ARG A 120 12.50 -25.49 -16.18
CA ARG A 120 12.13 -25.96 -17.52
C ARG A 120 11.13 -24.98 -18.10
N ARG A 121 11.63 -23.85 -18.61
CA ARG A 121 11.04 -23.03 -19.67
C ARG A 121 12.03 -21.98 -20.10
#